data_AF-A0A955FWQ7-F1
#
_entry.id   AF-A0A955FWQ7-F1
#
_cell.length_a   1.000
_cell.length_b   1.000
_cell.length_c   1.000
_cell.angle_alpha   90.00
_cell.angle_beta   90.00
_cell.angle_gamma   90.00
#
_symmetry.space_group_name_H-M   'P 1'
#
loop_
_entity.id
_entity.type
_entity.pdbx_description
1 polymer ?
#
loop_
_entity_poly.entity_id
_entity_poly.type
_entity_poly.pdbx_seq_one_letter_code
_entity_poly.pdbx_strand_id
1 'polypeptide(L)'
;MDGLLLIDKPKGWTSFDVVAKVRGILQKAENEKVARLLHVDAVQGSQEERANRISDTESERKTLADTAMHHKHAGVAGSAGQQGSAVRKIRVGHAGTLDPQATGLLTILVGSYCKRAQEFSKLDKVYEVEMELGKTSTTDDSEGVITETKQQIPDKTTVEQAIQSFVGEIDQIPPAFSAIKIEGKRAYKLA
;
A
#
# COMPACT_ATOMS: atom_id res chain seq x y z
N MET A 1 -5.12 0.57 9.96
CA MET A 1 -6.12 0.14 8.95
C MET A 1 -5.59 -1.12 8.30
N ASP A 2 -6.41 -2.16 8.22
CA ASP A 2 -6.08 -3.47 7.66
C ASP A 2 -7.21 -3.89 6.73
N GLY A 3 -6.89 -4.37 5.52
CA GLY A 3 -7.93 -4.81 4.60
C GLY A 3 -7.54 -4.83 3.13
N LEU A 4 -8.58 -4.91 2.31
CA LEU A 4 -8.54 -4.94 0.85
C LEU A 4 -9.17 -3.65 0.31
N LEU A 5 -8.61 -3.09 -0.76
CA LEU A 5 -9.23 -2.03 -1.54
C LEU A 5 -9.29 -2.49 -2.99
N LEU A 6 -10.47 -2.40 -3.59
CA LEU A 6 -10.68 -2.67 -5.01
C LEU A 6 -10.62 -1.34 -5.74
N ILE A 7 -9.63 -1.17 -6.61
CA ILE A 7 -9.41 0.08 -7.33
C ILE A 7 -9.53 -0.18 -8.82
N ASP A 8 -10.32 0.62 -9.51
CA ASP A 8 -10.26 0.70 -10.96
C ASP A 8 -9.01 1.52 -11.35
N LYS A 9 -7.98 0.84 -11.89
CA LYS A 9 -6.71 1.45 -12.26
C LYS A 9 -6.91 2.30 -13.51
N PRO A 10 -6.60 3.61 -13.48
CA PRO A 10 -6.68 4.43 -14.67
C PRO A 10 -5.59 4.06 -15.69
N LYS A 11 -5.87 4.35 -16.97
CA LYS A 11 -4.90 4.19 -18.05
C LYS A 11 -3.67 5.08 -17.82
N GLY A 12 -2.49 4.57 -18.19
CA GLY A 12 -1.20 5.24 -18.06
C GLY A 12 -0.56 5.16 -16.68
N TRP A 13 -1.26 4.66 -15.67
CA TRP A 13 -0.68 4.44 -14.33
C TRP A 13 -0.10 3.04 -14.21
N THR A 14 1.08 2.90 -13.63
CA THR A 14 1.57 1.58 -13.21
C THR A 14 0.80 1.11 -11.98
N SER A 15 0.76 -0.20 -11.74
CA SER A 15 0.21 -0.75 -10.50
C SER A 15 0.93 -0.20 -9.24
N PHE A 16 2.22 0.13 -9.36
CA PHE A 16 2.99 0.72 -8.27
C PHE A 16 2.66 2.19 -8.00
N ASP A 17 2.26 2.96 -9.02
CA ASP A 17 1.79 4.34 -8.83
C ASP A 17 0.52 4.38 -7.99
N VAL A 18 -0.41 3.44 -8.24
CA VAL A 18 -1.62 3.29 -7.41
C VAL A 18 -1.24 2.94 -5.97
N VAL A 19 -0.34 1.98 -5.77
CA VAL A 19 0.16 1.62 -4.43
C VAL A 19 0.78 2.83 -3.73
N ALA A 20 1.60 3.62 -4.43
CA ALA A 20 2.25 4.80 -3.89
C ALA A 20 1.20 5.86 -3.48
N LYS A 21 0.21 6.11 -4.34
CA LYS A 21 -0.89 7.05 -4.08
C LYS A 21 -1.72 6.64 -2.87
N VAL A 22 -2.16 5.38 -2.81
CA VAL A 22 -2.94 4.84 -1.68
C VAL A 22 -2.15 4.93 -0.39
N ARG A 23 -0.87 4.52 -0.41
CA ARG A 23 0.01 4.62 0.75
C ARG A 23 0.12 6.07 1.25
N GLY A 24 0.29 7.04 0.35
CA GLY A 24 0.37 8.45 0.71
C GLY A 24 -0.92 8.97 1.37
N ILE A 25 -2.08 8.61 0.83
CA ILE A 25 -3.39 8.99 1.39
C ILE A 25 -3.56 8.39 2.79
N LEU A 26 -3.31 7.09 2.94
CA LEU A 26 -3.45 6.40 4.23
C LEU A 26 -2.49 6.95 5.27
N GLN A 27 -1.24 7.23 4.88
CA GLN A 27 -0.25 7.78 5.80
C GLN A 27 -0.64 9.18 6.27
N LYS A 28 -1.16 10.03 5.37
CA LYS A 28 -1.66 11.35 5.73
C LYS A 28 -2.82 11.25 6.74
N ALA A 29 -3.78 10.37 6.48
CA ALA A 29 -4.93 10.16 7.38
C ALA A 29 -4.50 9.67 8.78
N GLU A 30 -3.53 8.74 8.84
CA GLU A 30 -2.99 8.25 10.11
C GLU A 30 -2.25 9.37 10.87
N ASN A 31 -1.45 10.19 10.16
CA ASN A 31 -0.75 11.31 10.78
C ASN A 31 -1.74 12.34 11.35
N GLU A 32 -2.81 12.66 10.62
CA GLU A 32 -3.86 13.57 11.10
C GLU A 32 -4.60 12.99 12.31
N LYS A 33 -4.84 11.68 12.34
CA LYS A 33 -5.44 10.99 13.49
C LYS A 33 -4.53 11.06 14.72
N VAL A 34 -3.24 10.78 14.56
CA VAL A 34 -2.25 10.90 15.64
C VAL A 34 -2.16 12.34 16.12
N ALA A 35 -2.11 13.31 15.21
CA ALA A 35 -2.10 14.72 15.58
C ALA A 35 -3.33 15.09 16.40
N ARG A 36 -4.54 14.68 16.00
CA ARG A 36 -5.77 14.94 16.78
C ARG A 36 -5.71 14.30 18.16
N LEU A 37 -5.22 13.07 18.28
CA LEU A 37 -5.10 12.39 19.57
C LEU A 37 -4.14 13.13 20.51
N LEU A 38 -2.96 13.50 20.02
CA LEU A 38 -1.98 14.27 20.79
C LEU A 38 -2.51 15.66 21.21
N HIS A 39 -3.32 16.31 20.36
CA HIS A 39 -3.97 17.58 20.73
C HIS A 39 -5.03 17.39 21.83
N VAL A 40 -5.77 16.28 21.84
CA VAL A 40 -6.73 15.97 22.91
C VAL A 40 -6.02 15.69 24.23
N ASP A 41 -4.94 14.89 24.20
CA ASP A 41 -4.16 14.54 25.39
C ASP A 41 -3.52 15.79 26.03
N ALA A 42 -3.02 16.74 25.22
CA ALA A 42 -2.47 18.00 25.71
C ALA A 42 -3.52 18.88 26.41
N VAL A 43 -4.76 18.91 25.89
CA VAL A 43 -5.86 19.67 26.50
C VAL A 43 -6.29 19.01 27.82
N GLN A 44 -6.42 17.69 27.87
CA GLN A 44 -6.79 16.97 29.10
C GLN A 44 -5.72 17.06 30.18
N GLY A 45 -4.44 16.87 29.83
CA GLY A 45 -3.32 17.03 30.78
C GLY A 45 -3.29 18.43 31.41
N SER A 46 -3.55 19.49 30.63
CA SER A 46 -3.61 20.86 31.15
C SER A 46 -4.78 21.12 32.11
N GLN A 47 -5.90 20.39 31.98
CA GLN A 47 -7.05 20.50 32.87
C GLN A 47 -6.83 19.70 34.16
N GLU A 48 -6.22 18.53 34.07
CA GLU A 48 -5.90 17.68 35.22
C GLU A 48 -4.78 18.29 36.09
N GLU A 49 -3.74 18.87 35.46
CA GLU A 49 -2.71 19.66 36.16
C GLU A 49 -3.29 20.91 36.84
N ARG A 50 -4.25 21.58 36.20
CA ARG A 50 -4.98 22.71 36.80
C ARG A 50 -5.86 22.28 37.97
N ALA A 51 -6.56 21.15 37.88
CA ALA A 51 -7.37 20.61 38.96
C ALA A 51 -6.52 20.21 40.17
N ASN A 52 -5.39 19.52 39.95
CA ASN A 52 -4.45 19.15 41.02
C ASN A 52 -3.81 20.37 41.69
N ARG A 53 -3.49 21.42 40.92
CA ARG A 53 -2.96 22.68 41.49
C ARG A 53 -3.97 23.40 42.38
N ILE A 54 -5.27 23.27 42.09
CA ILE A 54 -6.34 23.86 42.92
C ILE A 54 -6.50 23.07 44.23
N SER A 55 -6.42 21.73 44.19
CA SER A 55 -6.46 20.91 45.41
C SER A 55 -5.22 21.08 46.31
N ASP A 56 -4.03 21.32 45.73
CA ASP A 56 -2.82 21.59 46.51
C ASP A 56 -2.90 22.95 47.23
N THR A 57 -3.52 23.97 46.61
CA THR A 57 -3.71 25.28 47.27
C THR A 57 -4.71 25.27 48.44
N GLU A 58 -5.62 24.29 48.52
CA GLU A 58 -6.48 24.09 49.70
C GLU A 58 -5.76 23.32 50.81
N SER A 59 -4.81 22.44 50.48
CA SER A 59 -4.01 21.72 51.49
C SER A 59 -2.86 22.58 52.07
N GLU A 60 -2.23 23.43 51.26
CA GLU A 60 -1.15 24.32 51.69
C GLU A 60 -1.62 25.49 52.58
N ARG A 61 -2.93 25.81 52.57
CA ARG A 61 -3.52 26.75 53.54
C ARG A 61 -3.74 26.16 54.93
N LYS A 62 -3.42 24.88 55.17
CA LYS A 62 -3.63 24.22 56.48
C LYS A 62 -2.36 23.73 57.20
N THR A 63 -1.16 24.00 56.71
CA THR A 63 0.08 23.62 57.42
C THR A 63 1.21 24.62 57.21
N LEU A 64 1.02 25.86 57.69
CA LEU A 64 2.08 26.79 58.06
C LEU A 64 2.15 26.88 59.59
N ALA A 65 2.43 25.75 60.22
CA ALA A 65 2.92 25.63 61.59
C ALA A 65 3.44 24.19 61.74
N ASP A 66 4.76 24.04 61.67
CA ASP A 66 5.57 23.05 62.40
C ASP A 66 6.76 22.50 61.60
N THR A 67 7.92 23.04 61.98
CA THR A 67 9.15 22.30 62.34
C THR A 67 10.11 21.81 61.25
N ALA A 68 11.35 22.27 61.42
CA ALA A 68 12.57 21.92 60.71
C ALA A 68 13.21 20.59 61.19
N MET A 69 14.18 20.12 60.39
CA MET A 69 15.26 19.15 60.70
C MET A 69 14.91 17.65 60.59
N HIS A 70 15.39 16.97 59.54
CA HIS A 70 16.46 15.94 59.63
C HIS A 70 16.71 15.22 58.28
N HIS A 71 17.98 14.87 58.07
CA HIS A 71 18.55 14.02 57.00
C HIS A 71 17.82 12.69 56.75
N LYS A 72 17.80 12.22 55.49
CA LYS A 72 18.48 11.00 54.98
C LYS A 72 18.07 10.60 53.53
N HIS A 73 19.11 10.28 52.75
CA HIS A 73 19.29 9.17 51.79
C HIS A 73 18.19 8.70 50.81
N ALA A 74 18.70 8.37 49.61
CA ALA A 74 18.34 7.26 48.71
C ALA A 74 17.53 7.59 47.43
N GLY A 75 18.25 7.46 46.31
CA GLY A 75 17.87 6.94 44.99
C GLY A 75 16.42 7.01 44.53
N VAL A 76 16.22 7.68 43.40
CA VAL A 76 15.10 7.38 42.48
C VAL A 76 15.64 7.25 41.06
N ALA A 77 15.55 6.01 40.58
CA ALA A 77 15.59 5.63 39.18
C ALA A 77 14.34 6.14 38.46
N GLY A 78 14.46 6.37 37.15
CA GLY A 78 13.32 6.58 36.26
C GLY A 78 13.40 7.89 35.50
N SER A 79 14.35 8.02 34.58
CA SER A 79 14.15 8.92 33.45
C SER A 79 12.94 8.42 32.68
N ALA A 80 11.81 9.11 32.84
CA ALA A 80 10.64 8.94 32.01
C ALA A 80 11.07 9.07 30.55
N GLY A 81 11.15 7.93 29.87
CA GLY A 81 11.39 7.90 28.43
C GLY A 81 10.25 8.66 27.78
N GLN A 82 10.56 9.80 27.18
CA GLN A 82 9.70 10.44 26.20
C GLN A 82 9.35 9.38 25.14
N GLN A 83 8.16 8.79 25.25
CA GLN A 83 7.59 8.01 24.16
C GLN A 83 7.18 8.99 23.07
N GLY A 84 8.16 9.43 22.28
CA GLY A 84 7.87 10.02 20.99
C GLY A 84 7.11 8.97 20.18
N SER A 85 5.81 9.18 19.99
CA SER A 85 4.96 8.30 19.19
C SER A 85 5.48 8.28 17.75
N ALA A 86 6.36 7.32 17.45
CA ALA A 86 6.85 7.09 16.10
C ALA A 86 5.66 6.71 15.21
N VAL A 87 5.38 7.56 14.21
CA VAL A 87 4.35 7.31 13.22
C VAL A 87 4.61 5.96 12.54
N ARG A 88 3.70 5.00 12.71
CA ARG A 88 3.84 3.68 12.08
C ARG A 88 3.71 3.81 10.58
N LYS A 89 4.69 3.29 9.84
CA LYS A 89 4.64 3.18 8.38
C LYS A 89 3.55 2.21 7.96
N ILE A 90 2.58 2.68 7.16
CA ILE A 90 1.49 1.82 6.66
C ILE A 90 2.00 0.94 5.52
N ARG A 91 1.81 -0.37 5.66
CA ARG A 91 2.13 -1.36 4.62
C ARG A 91 1.03 -1.35 3.57
N VAL A 92 1.41 -1.20 2.30
CA VAL A 92 0.51 -1.26 1.15
C VAL A 92 1.19 -2.01 0.02
N GLY A 93 0.48 -2.98 -0.58
CA GLY A 93 0.89 -3.76 -1.76
C GLY A 93 -0.30 -4.04 -2.68
N HIS A 94 -0.10 -4.85 -3.71
CA HIS A 94 -1.14 -5.27 -4.65
C HIS A 94 -1.09 -6.79 -4.89
N ALA A 95 -2.17 -7.36 -5.44
CA ALA A 95 -2.32 -8.80 -5.69
C ALA A 95 -2.58 -9.13 -7.17
N GLY A 96 -1.71 -8.63 -8.04
CA GLY A 96 -1.85 -8.73 -9.50
C GLY A 96 -1.34 -7.45 -10.13
N THR A 97 -0.46 -7.57 -11.12
CA THR A 97 0.04 -6.40 -11.86
C THR A 97 -0.84 -6.21 -13.08
N LEU A 98 -1.30 -4.98 -13.28
CA LEU A 98 -1.83 -4.50 -14.55
C LEU A 98 -0.79 -3.61 -15.22
N ASP A 99 -0.61 -3.81 -16.52
CA ASP A 99 0.26 -2.98 -17.37
C ASP A 99 -0.20 -1.53 -17.41
N PRO A 100 0.68 -0.57 -17.74
CA PRO A 100 0.32 0.85 -17.73
C PRO A 100 -0.88 1.17 -18.62
N GLN A 101 -0.96 0.58 -19.81
CA GLN A 101 -2.08 0.79 -20.74
C GLN A 101 -3.38 0.11 -20.34
N ALA A 102 -3.32 -0.96 -19.54
CA ALA A 102 -4.52 -1.65 -19.08
C ALA A 102 -5.31 -0.78 -18.09
N THR A 103 -6.62 -0.98 -18.03
CA THR A 103 -7.50 -0.39 -17.01
C THR A 103 -8.19 -1.51 -16.23
N GLY A 104 -8.96 -1.15 -15.20
CA GLY A 104 -9.79 -2.11 -14.49
C GLY A 104 -9.24 -2.54 -13.14
N LEU A 105 -9.76 -3.66 -12.64
CA LEU A 105 -9.67 -4.05 -11.25
C LEU A 105 -8.22 -4.34 -10.80
N LEU A 106 -7.69 -3.48 -9.94
CA LEU A 106 -6.45 -3.66 -9.20
C LEU A 106 -6.75 -3.90 -7.72
N THR A 107 -6.41 -5.10 -7.24
CA THR A 107 -6.58 -5.48 -5.83
C THR A 107 -5.44 -4.93 -4.99
N ILE A 108 -5.72 -3.96 -4.11
CA ILE A 108 -4.78 -3.37 -3.18
C ILE A 108 -4.92 -3.98 -1.79
N LEU A 109 -3.79 -4.30 -1.17
CA LEU A 109 -3.69 -4.91 0.16
C LEU A 109 -3.11 -3.92 1.14
N VAL A 110 -3.73 -3.81 2.32
CA VAL A 110 -3.31 -2.89 3.37
C VAL A 110 -3.00 -3.66 4.65
N GLY A 111 -1.87 -3.33 5.27
CA GLY A 111 -1.44 -3.89 6.55
C GLY A 111 -1.12 -5.38 6.48
N SER A 112 -1.75 -6.14 7.35
CA SER A 112 -1.64 -7.60 7.49
C SER A 112 -2.12 -8.36 6.27
N TYR A 113 -3.05 -7.81 5.48
CA TYR A 113 -3.53 -8.43 4.23
C TYR A 113 -2.42 -8.57 3.18
N CYS A 114 -1.35 -7.76 3.25
CA CYS A 114 -0.18 -7.94 2.39
C CYS A 114 0.48 -9.31 2.55
N LYS A 115 0.29 -10.00 3.70
CA LYS A 115 0.79 -11.37 3.91
C LYS A 115 0.00 -12.42 3.10
N ARG A 116 -1.20 -12.07 2.65
CA ARG A 116 -2.12 -12.92 1.88
C ARG A 116 -2.05 -12.64 0.37
N ALA A 117 -1.06 -11.88 -0.09
CA ALA A 117 -0.99 -11.48 -1.51
C ALA A 117 -1.04 -12.66 -2.47
N GLN A 118 -0.40 -13.78 -2.12
CA GLN A 118 -0.38 -14.98 -2.96
C GLN A 118 -1.75 -15.66 -3.10
N GLU A 119 -2.63 -15.54 -2.10
CA GLU A 119 -4.00 -16.07 -2.14
C GLU A 119 -4.80 -15.34 -3.23
N PHE A 120 -4.77 -14.01 -3.19
CA PHE A 120 -5.50 -13.16 -4.14
C PHE A 120 -4.92 -13.23 -5.55
N SER A 121 -3.58 -13.28 -5.69
CA SER A 121 -2.92 -13.41 -6.99
C SER A 121 -3.24 -14.72 -7.72
N LYS A 122 -3.79 -15.73 -7.03
CA LYS A 122 -4.17 -17.03 -7.63
C LYS A 122 -5.63 -17.11 -8.08
N LEU A 123 -6.47 -16.15 -7.70
CA LEU A 123 -7.88 -16.12 -8.13
C LEU A 123 -7.98 -16.01 -9.65
N ASP A 124 -9.07 -16.48 -10.23
CA ASP A 124 -9.31 -16.31 -11.65
C ASP A 124 -9.46 -14.83 -12.02
N LYS A 125 -9.09 -14.49 -13.26
CA LYS A 125 -9.21 -13.14 -13.80
C LYS A 125 -9.93 -13.21 -15.14
N VAL A 126 -10.71 -12.17 -15.40
CA VAL A 126 -11.42 -11.98 -16.66
C VAL A 126 -10.89 -10.69 -17.27
N TYR A 127 -10.57 -10.75 -18.56
CA TYR A 127 -10.05 -9.64 -19.33
C TYR A 127 -10.92 -9.41 -20.55
N GLU A 128 -11.09 -8.14 -20.90
CA GLU A 128 -11.58 -7.70 -22.20
C GLU A 128 -10.40 -7.11 -22.96
N VAL A 129 -10.20 -7.56 -24.20
CA VAL A 129 -9.00 -7.25 -24.99
C VAL A 129 -9.41 -6.92 -26.42
N GLU A 130 -8.78 -5.91 -27.00
CA GLU A 130 -8.85 -5.60 -28.42
C GLU A 130 -7.46 -5.83 -29.03
N MET A 131 -7.42 -6.49 -30.19
CA MET A 131 -6.18 -6.83 -30.88
C MET A 131 -6.27 -6.44 -32.36
N GLU A 132 -5.17 -5.95 -32.92
CA GLU A 132 -5.07 -5.64 -34.34
C GLU A 132 -4.26 -6.73 -35.06
N LEU A 133 -4.89 -7.42 -36.01
CA LEU A 133 -4.25 -8.49 -36.78
C LEU A 133 -3.36 -7.94 -37.89
N GLY A 134 -2.32 -8.70 -38.24
CA GLY A 134 -1.36 -8.32 -39.30
C GLY A 134 -0.22 -7.43 -38.83
N LYS A 135 -0.12 -7.15 -37.52
CA LYS A 135 0.96 -6.40 -36.88
C LYS A 135 1.57 -7.20 -35.74
N THR A 136 2.83 -6.93 -35.45
CA THR A 136 3.54 -7.43 -34.26
C THR A 136 4.25 -6.25 -33.59
N SER A 137 4.51 -6.33 -32.29
CA SER A 137 5.21 -5.29 -31.56
C SER A 137 6.29 -5.89 -30.66
N THR A 138 7.27 -5.09 -30.28
CA THR A 138 8.37 -5.53 -29.41
C THR A 138 7.92 -5.93 -27.99
N THR A 139 6.75 -5.46 -27.55
CA THR A 139 6.24 -5.63 -26.18
C THR A 139 4.94 -6.43 -26.14
N ASP A 140 4.52 -7.01 -27.27
CA ASP A 140 3.23 -7.70 -27.46
C ASP A 140 1.99 -6.85 -27.16
N ASP A 141 2.15 -5.53 -27.07
CA ASP A 141 1.08 -4.53 -26.89
C ASP A 141 1.32 -3.27 -27.75
N SER A 142 0.51 -2.24 -27.53
CA SER A 142 0.60 -0.98 -28.29
C SER A 142 1.67 0.01 -27.80
N GLU A 143 2.45 -0.31 -26.74
CA GLU A 143 3.59 0.51 -26.30
C GLU A 143 4.85 0.24 -27.13
N GLY A 144 4.96 -0.95 -27.72
CA GLY A 144 6.13 -1.40 -28.45
C GLY A 144 6.27 -0.80 -29.84
N VAL A 145 7.44 -1.00 -30.44
CA VAL A 145 7.67 -0.62 -31.84
C VAL A 145 6.88 -1.58 -32.73
N ILE A 146 5.92 -1.04 -33.48
CA ILE A 146 5.05 -1.82 -34.38
C ILE A 146 5.79 -2.17 -35.67
N THR A 147 5.71 -3.44 -36.06
CA THR A 147 6.16 -3.95 -37.36
C THR A 147 4.98 -4.58 -38.09
N GLU A 148 4.75 -4.17 -39.34
CA GLU A 148 3.74 -4.79 -40.19
C GLU A 148 4.20 -6.17 -40.66
N THR A 149 3.27 -7.12 -40.67
CA THR A 149 3.50 -8.45 -41.22
C THR A 149 3.06 -8.46 -42.69
N LYS A 150 3.80 -9.18 -43.54
CA LYS A 150 3.40 -9.41 -44.95
C LYS A 150 2.30 -10.49 -45.08
N GLN A 151 1.71 -10.91 -43.96
CA GLN A 151 0.74 -12.00 -43.94
C GLN A 151 -0.64 -11.49 -44.33
N GLN A 152 -1.42 -12.35 -44.98
CA GLN A 152 -2.81 -12.05 -45.29
C GLN A 152 -3.63 -12.04 -43.99
N ILE A 153 -4.47 -11.02 -43.81
CA ILE A 153 -5.39 -10.95 -42.68
C ILE A 153 -6.43 -12.07 -42.83
N PRO A 154 -6.59 -12.95 -41.82
CA PRO A 154 -7.56 -14.03 -41.88
C PRO A 154 -9.01 -13.52 -41.85
N ASP A 155 -9.93 -14.32 -42.35
CA ASP A 155 -11.35 -14.04 -42.19
C ASP A 155 -11.84 -14.30 -40.76
N LYS A 156 -13.03 -13.79 -40.44
CA LYS A 156 -13.61 -13.90 -39.11
C LYS A 156 -13.74 -15.35 -38.62
N THR A 157 -14.18 -16.26 -39.50
CA THR A 157 -14.37 -17.68 -39.17
C THR A 157 -13.05 -18.33 -38.76
N THR A 158 -11.97 -18.03 -39.48
CA THR A 158 -10.61 -18.52 -39.19
C THR A 158 -10.12 -18.00 -37.84
N VAL A 159 -10.38 -16.73 -37.53
CA VAL A 159 -10.04 -16.13 -36.23
C VAL A 159 -10.80 -16.80 -35.08
N GLU A 160 -12.11 -17.01 -35.23
CA GLU A 160 -12.94 -17.67 -34.20
C GLU A 160 -12.48 -19.10 -33.93
N GLN A 161 -12.13 -19.86 -34.98
CA GLN A 161 -11.57 -21.21 -34.84
C GLN A 161 -10.21 -21.20 -34.13
N ALA A 162 -9.33 -20.24 -34.45
CA ALA A 162 -8.05 -20.09 -33.78
C ALA A 162 -8.23 -19.79 -32.29
N ILE A 163 -9.14 -18.86 -31.93
CA ILE A 163 -9.46 -18.52 -30.53
C ILE A 163 -9.95 -19.76 -29.77
N GLN A 164 -10.79 -20.59 -30.39
CA GLN A 164 -11.31 -21.80 -29.76
C GLN A 164 -10.21 -22.79 -29.34
N SER A 165 -9.07 -22.80 -30.05
CA SER A 165 -7.92 -23.65 -29.70
C SER A 165 -7.21 -23.23 -28.40
N PHE A 166 -7.45 -22.01 -27.90
CA PHE A 166 -6.92 -21.51 -26.63
C PHE A 166 -7.85 -21.75 -25.43
N VAL A 167 -9.00 -22.40 -25.64
CA VAL A 167 -9.94 -22.72 -24.55
C VAL A 167 -9.51 -24.02 -23.86
N GLY A 168 -9.20 -23.95 -22.58
CA GLY A 168 -8.78 -25.08 -21.74
C GLY A 168 -7.43 -24.83 -21.09
N GLU A 169 -6.77 -25.91 -20.66
CA GLU A 169 -5.40 -25.83 -20.17
C GLU A 169 -4.43 -25.80 -21.35
N ILE A 170 -3.54 -24.81 -21.36
CA ILE A 170 -2.52 -24.62 -22.40
C ILE A 170 -1.18 -24.30 -21.75
N ASP A 171 -0.09 -24.69 -22.42
CA ASP A 171 1.25 -24.22 -22.08
C ASP A 171 1.48 -22.86 -22.75
N GLN A 172 1.80 -21.85 -21.95
CA GLN A 172 2.12 -20.50 -22.42
C GLN A 172 3.56 -20.15 -22.09
N ILE A 173 4.30 -19.70 -23.10
CA ILE A 173 5.62 -19.10 -22.90
C ILE A 173 5.39 -17.64 -22.46
N PRO A 174 5.87 -17.23 -21.28
CA PRO A 174 5.73 -15.84 -20.85
C PRO A 174 6.46 -14.87 -21.79
N PRO A 175 5.92 -13.64 -21.98
CA PRO A 175 6.57 -12.64 -22.81
C PRO A 175 7.92 -12.20 -22.21
N ALA A 176 8.83 -11.77 -23.07
CA ALA A 176 10.16 -11.30 -22.67
C ALA A 176 10.08 -10.08 -21.71
N PHE A 177 9.11 -9.19 -21.94
CA PHE A 177 8.80 -8.04 -21.10
C PHE A 177 7.91 -8.41 -19.90
N SER A 178 8.19 -9.51 -19.21
CA SER A 178 7.44 -9.92 -18.02
C SER A 178 8.15 -9.58 -16.70
N ALA A 179 7.38 -9.57 -15.61
CA ALA A 179 7.90 -9.41 -14.25
C ALA A 179 8.63 -10.67 -13.72
N ILE A 180 8.75 -11.72 -14.54
CA ILE A 180 9.41 -12.97 -14.19
C ILE A 180 10.89 -12.68 -13.93
N LYS A 181 11.45 -13.35 -12.91
CA LYS A 181 12.87 -13.27 -12.61
C LYS A 181 13.58 -14.41 -13.33
N ILE A 182 14.50 -14.09 -14.22
CA ILE A 182 15.46 -15.04 -14.77
C ILE A 182 16.76 -14.83 -13.98
N GLU A 183 17.25 -15.88 -13.33
CA GLU A 183 18.51 -15.83 -12.53
C GLU A 183 18.54 -14.70 -11.48
N GLY A 184 17.39 -14.40 -10.85
CA GLY A 184 17.29 -13.37 -9.82
C GLY A 184 17.19 -11.91 -10.32
N LYS A 185 17.33 -11.67 -11.63
CA LYS A 185 17.10 -10.36 -12.27
C LYS A 185 15.73 -10.36 -12.96
N ARG A 186 15.00 -9.24 -12.90
CA ARG A 186 13.69 -9.12 -13.57
C ARG A 186 13.91 -9.10 -15.09
N ALA A 187 13.15 -9.91 -15.83
CA ALA A 187 13.32 -10.12 -17.27
C ALA A 187 13.23 -8.81 -18.08
N TYR A 188 12.34 -7.88 -17.72
CA TYR A 188 12.25 -6.58 -18.41
C TYR A 188 13.51 -5.69 -18.31
N LYS A 189 14.45 -5.95 -17.37
CA LYS A 189 15.72 -5.20 -17.32
C LYS A 189 16.76 -5.71 -18.30
N LEU A 190 16.50 -6.83 -18.98
CA LEU A 190 17.42 -7.50 -19.90
C LEU A 190 16.94 -7.45 -21.36
N ALA A 191 15.73 -6.93 -21.59
CA ALA A 191 15.10 -6.77 -22.90
C ALA A 191 15.18 -5.32 -23.38
#